data_AF-A0AA43BF85-F1
#
_entry.id   AF-A0AA43BF85-F1
#
_cell.length_a   1.000
_cell.length_b   1.000
_cell.length_c   1.000
_cell.angle_alpha   90.00
_cell.angle_beta   90.00
_cell.angle_gamma   90.00
#
_symmetry.space_group_name_H-M   'P 1'
#
loop_
_entity.id
_entity.type
_entity.pdbx_description
1 polymer ?
#
loop_
_entity_poly.entity_id
_entity_poly.type
_entity_poly.pdbx_seq_one_letter_code
_entity_poly.pdbx_strand_id
1 'polypeptide(L)'
;MAKPTGLSDEVRTIFEARKGQSLGHQQVFELMDVTGVDKTKERNGVRDVLTWLVSCGYLVKTGARATAAYRYSGKGTRFHKATAEELRERRIERGRAYRARNGAQPKAPRVDKMTINRSRVALLADLAPAKPWGKEKAGQRPAETVEQFLARGGRVQRLTASWEQAA
;
A
#
# COMPACT_ATOMS: atom_id res chain seq x y z
N MET A 1 -10.79 -21.86 22.54
CA MET A 1 -11.17 -20.74 21.65
C MET A 1 -10.03 -20.52 20.66
N ALA A 2 -10.31 -20.44 19.36
CA ALA A 2 -9.29 -20.16 18.36
C ALA A 2 -8.62 -18.81 18.68
N LYS A 3 -7.30 -18.71 18.52
CA LYS A 3 -6.61 -17.43 18.67
C LYS A 3 -7.16 -16.46 17.62
N PRO A 4 -7.57 -15.24 17.99
CA PRO A 4 -7.98 -14.25 17.02
C PRO A 4 -6.82 -13.99 16.05
N THR A 5 -7.09 -14.09 14.75
CA THR A 5 -6.08 -13.96 13.68
C THR A 5 -5.83 -12.52 13.26
N GLY A 6 -6.54 -11.56 13.84
CA GLY A 6 -6.34 -10.13 13.61
C GLY A 6 -6.94 -9.23 14.70
N LEU A 7 -6.54 -7.96 14.69
CA LEU A 7 -6.92 -6.94 15.67
C LEU A 7 -8.44 -6.83 15.88
N SER A 8 -9.23 -7.02 14.82
CA SER A 8 -10.69 -7.03 14.89
C SER A 8 -11.25 -8.18 15.71
N ASP A 9 -10.66 -9.37 15.59
CA ASP A 9 -11.14 -10.55 16.30
C ASP A 9 -10.72 -10.52 17.78
N GLU A 10 -9.58 -9.91 18.11
CA GLU A 10 -9.17 -9.65 19.49
C GLU A 10 -10.16 -8.71 20.19
N VAL A 11 -10.48 -7.58 19.55
CA VAL A 11 -11.46 -6.62 20.07
C VAL A 11 -12.82 -7.29 20.23
N ARG A 12 -13.27 -8.08 19.24
CA ARG A 12 -14.54 -8.82 19.35
C ARG A 12 -14.52 -9.81 20.51
N THR A 13 -13.44 -10.56 20.69
CA THR A 13 -13.28 -11.50 21.81
C THR A 13 -13.43 -10.79 23.17
N ILE A 14 -12.87 -9.59 23.32
CA ILE A 14 -12.99 -8.78 24.54
C ILE A 14 -14.46 -8.42 24.85
N PHE A 15 -15.21 -8.01 23.83
CA PHE A 15 -16.64 -7.65 23.99
C PHE A 15 -17.54 -8.89 24.11
N GLU A 16 -17.21 -10.01 23.47
CA GLU A 16 -17.90 -11.30 23.61
C GLU A 16 -17.79 -11.85 25.03
N ALA A 17 -16.62 -11.72 25.66
CA ALA A 17 -16.40 -12.12 27.05
C ALA A 17 -17.13 -11.22 28.06
N ARG A 18 -17.53 -10.01 27.65
CA ARG A 18 -18.13 -8.97 28.50
C ARG A 18 -19.47 -8.49 27.95
N LYS A 19 -20.29 -9.42 27.45
CA LYS A 19 -21.64 -9.15 26.93
C LYS A 19 -22.46 -8.45 28.01
N GLY A 20 -22.70 -7.14 27.84
CA GLY A 20 -23.48 -6.31 28.76
C GLY A 20 -22.70 -5.17 29.41
N GLN A 21 -21.38 -5.24 29.46
CA GLN A 21 -20.55 -4.15 29.98
C GLN A 21 -20.32 -3.08 28.92
N SER A 22 -20.20 -1.83 29.36
CA SER A 22 -19.81 -0.71 28.50
C SER A 22 -18.35 -0.39 28.79
N LEU A 23 -17.50 -0.49 27.78
CA LEU A 23 -16.05 -0.28 27.91
C LEU A 23 -15.65 1.04 27.27
N GLY A 24 -14.88 1.84 28.00
CA GLY A 24 -14.23 3.05 27.47
C GLY A 24 -12.95 2.74 26.70
N HIS A 25 -12.41 3.72 25.98
CA HIS A 25 -11.15 3.55 25.23
C HIS A 25 -10.00 3.06 26.11
N GLN A 26 -9.83 3.65 27.30
CA GLN A 26 -8.74 3.30 28.21
C GLN A 26 -8.80 1.84 28.66
N GLN A 27 -10.00 1.37 29.02
CA GLN A 27 -10.23 -0.03 29.42
C GLN A 27 -9.95 -1.00 28.26
N VAL A 28 -10.35 -0.65 27.03
CA VAL A 28 -10.01 -1.47 25.85
C VAL A 28 -8.51 -1.50 25.62
N PHE A 29 -7.80 -0.38 25.80
CA PHE A 29 -6.35 -0.33 25.65
C PHE A 29 -5.62 -1.17 26.70
N GLU A 30 -6.09 -1.14 27.95
CA GLU A 30 -5.54 -1.98 29.04
C GLU A 30 -5.75 -3.47 28.74
N LEU A 31 -6.95 -3.85 28.28
CA LEU A 31 -7.27 -5.24 27.95
C LEU A 31 -6.49 -5.78 26.73
N MET A 32 -6.02 -4.88 25.86
CA MET A 32 -5.18 -5.21 24.71
C MET A 32 -3.69 -4.98 24.95
N ASP A 33 -3.30 -4.58 26.16
CA ASP A 33 -1.92 -4.22 26.51
C ASP A 33 -1.31 -3.14 25.58
N VAL A 34 -2.10 -2.16 25.13
CA VAL A 34 -1.65 -1.06 24.24
C VAL A 34 -1.55 0.30 24.95
N THR A 35 -1.30 0.29 26.25
CA THR A 35 -1.22 1.51 27.09
C THR A 35 0.12 2.26 26.97
N GLY A 36 1.15 1.61 26.42
CA GLY A 36 2.49 2.19 26.21
C GLY A 36 2.49 3.48 25.40
N VAL A 37 3.41 4.40 25.73
CA VAL A 37 3.53 5.72 25.09
C VAL A 37 3.95 5.58 23.61
N ASP A 38 4.77 4.59 23.32
CA ASP A 38 5.25 4.18 22.00
C ASP A 38 4.17 3.49 21.16
N LYS A 39 3.16 2.88 21.79
CA LYS A 39 2.08 2.11 21.13
C LYS A 39 0.99 2.98 20.47
N THR A 40 1.37 4.16 19.96
CA THR A 40 0.41 5.13 19.39
C THR A 40 -0.22 4.63 18.10
N LYS A 41 0.51 3.87 17.28
CA LYS A 41 -0.01 3.31 16.03
C LYS A 41 -1.07 2.23 16.31
N GLU A 42 -0.80 1.38 17.29
CA GLU A 42 -1.66 0.30 17.77
C GLU A 42 -2.94 0.87 18.38
N ARG A 43 -2.83 1.90 19.24
CA ARG A 43 -4.00 2.61 19.79
C ARG A 43 -4.88 3.21 18.69
N ASN A 44 -4.30 3.75 17.62
CA ASN A 44 -5.05 4.25 16.48
C ASN A 44 -5.72 3.11 15.71
N GLY A 45 -5.03 1.99 15.49
CA GLY A 45 -5.63 0.79 14.90
C GLY A 45 -6.83 0.28 15.69
N VAL A 46 -6.75 0.25 17.02
CA VAL A 46 -7.87 -0.14 17.90
C VAL A 46 -9.03 0.84 17.77
N ARG A 47 -8.77 2.16 17.72
CA ARG A 47 -9.82 3.18 17.49
C ARG A 47 -10.52 3.01 16.14
N ASP A 48 -9.77 2.70 15.10
CA ASP A 48 -10.31 2.45 13.75
C ASP A 48 -11.19 1.20 13.74
N VAL A 49 -10.75 0.13 14.40
CA VAL A 49 -11.53 -1.11 14.57
C VAL A 49 -12.82 -0.87 15.36
N LEU A 50 -12.76 -0.13 16.48
CA LEU A 50 -13.96 0.22 17.26
C LEU A 50 -14.95 1.01 16.42
N THR A 51 -14.47 1.99 15.64
CA THR A 51 -15.29 2.79 14.73
C THR A 51 -15.94 1.91 13.66
N TRP A 52 -15.16 0.98 13.08
CA TRP A 52 -15.67 0.04 12.10
C TRP A 52 -16.73 -0.91 12.69
N LEU A 53 -16.49 -1.48 13.88
CA LEU A 53 -17.46 -2.36 14.55
C LEU A 53 -18.77 -1.65 14.92
N VAL A 54 -18.70 -0.36 15.24
CA VAL A 54 -19.89 0.48 15.40
C VAL A 54 -20.62 0.66 14.06
N SER A 55 -19.90 0.96 12.97
CA SER A 55 -20.52 1.09 11.64
C SER A 55 -21.18 -0.21 11.16
N CYS A 56 -20.59 -1.37 11.47
CA CYS A 56 -21.15 -2.69 11.18
C CYS A 56 -22.32 -3.09 12.10
N GLY A 57 -22.69 -2.24 13.07
CA GLY A 57 -23.77 -2.48 14.02
C GLY A 57 -23.46 -3.52 15.10
N TYR A 58 -22.20 -3.94 15.23
CA TYR A 58 -21.76 -4.91 16.24
C TYR A 58 -21.61 -4.27 17.62
N LEU A 59 -21.16 -3.00 17.66
CA LEU A 59 -21.09 -2.20 18.88
C LEU A 59 -22.06 -1.04 18.84
N VAL A 60 -22.61 -0.69 19.99
CA VAL A 60 -23.30 0.58 20.23
C VAL A 60 -22.32 1.51 20.94
N LYS A 61 -22.14 2.71 20.38
CA LYS A 61 -21.34 3.77 20.99
C LYS A 61 -22.24 4.73 21.75
N THR A 62 -21.89 5.01 23.01
CA THR A 62 -22.50 6.07 23.81
C THR A 62 -21.44 7.10 24.18
N GLY A 63 -21.83 8.37 24.32
CA GLY A 63 -20.90 9.46 24.64
C GLY A 63 -19.96 9.88 23.50
N ALA A 64 -19.04 10.80 23.79
CA ALA A 64 -18.16 11.41 22.81
C ALA A 64 -16.71 11.50 23.30
N ARG A 65 -15.75 11.38 22.38
CA ARG A 65 -14.30 11.52 22.64
C ARG A 65 -13.84 10.67 23.84
N ALA A 66 -13.39 11.32 24.92
CA ALA A 66 -12.84 10.67 26.10
C ALA A 66 -13.89 9.89 26.91
N THR A 67 -15.16 10.33 26.88
CA THR A 67 -16.28 9.66 27.56
C THR A 67 -17.00 8.66 26.67
N ALA A 68 -16.45 8.36 25.49
CA ALA A 68 -17.03 7.36 24.61
C ALA A 68 -16.91 5.96 25.23
N ALA A 69 -18.06 5.32 25.39
CA ALA A 69 -18.18 3.94 25.83
C ALA A 69 -18.80 3.09 24.72
N TYR A 70 -18.37 1.85 24.64
CA TYR A 70 -18.80 0.89 23.64
C TYR A 70 -19.44 -0.31 24.33
N ARG A 71 -20.57 -0.78 23.81
CA ARG A 71 -21.28 -1.96 24.32
C ARG A 71 -21.59 -2.90 23.18
N TYR A 72 -21.52 -4.20 23.43
CA TYR A 72 -21.99 -5.19 22.48
C TYR A 72 -23.50 -5.00 22.19
N SER A 73 -23.87 -4.93 20.92
CA SER A 73 -25.26 -4.64 20.50
C SER A 73 -26.19 -5.84 20.59
N GLY A 74 -25.66 -7.06 20.79
CA GLY A 74 -26.43 -8.31 20.68
C GLY A 74 -26.64 -8.78 19.25
N LYS A 75 -26.23 -8.00 18.24
CA LYS A 75 -26.37 -8.32 16.82
C LYS A 75 -25.03 -8.75 16.24
N GLY A 76 -25.05 -9.72 15.32
CA GLY A 76 -23.87 -10.11 14.55
C GLY A 76 -23.33 -8.97 13.68
N THR A 77 -22.07 -9.09 13.25
CA THR A 77 -21.46 -8.11 12.33
C THR A 77 -22.21 -8.08 11.00
N ARG A 78 -22.78 -6.94 10.64
CA ARG A 78 -23.29 -6.73 9.28
C ARG A 78 -22.12 -6.38 8.37
N PHE A 79 -22.19 -6.84 7.12
CA PHE A 79 -21.20 -6.46 6.12
C PHE A 79 -21.36 -4.98 5.76
N HIS A 80 -20.46 -4.13 6.28
CA HIS A 80 -20.45 -2.72 5.94
C HIS A 80 -19.54 -2.49 4.73
N LYS A 81 -20.10 -2.60 3.52
CA LYS A 81 -19.45 -2.08 2.33
C LYS A 81 -19.74 -0.59 2.28
N ALA A 82 -18.71 0.24 2.48
CA ALA A 82 -18.86 1.69 2.33
C ALA A 82 -19.47 1.97 0.96
N THR A 83 -20.55 2.74 0.94
CA THR A 83 -21.23 3.07 -0.31
C THR A 83 -20.35 3.99 -1.17
N ALA A 84 -20.60 4.04 -2.48
CA ALA A 84 -19.85 4.93 -3.36
C ALA A 84 -19.98 6.42 -2.95
N GLU A 85 -21.15 6.79 -2.41
CA GLU A 85 -21.45 8.11 -1.82
C GLU A 85 -20.55 8.41 -0.61
N GLU A 86 -20.47 7.50 0.36
CA GLU A 86 -19.63 7.66 1.56
C GLU A 86 -18.13 7.79 1.22
N LEU A 87 -17.66 7.03 0.22
CA LEU A 87 -16.29 7.14 -0.27
C LEU A 87 -16.03 8.49 -0.97
N ARG A 88 -17.02 8.99 -1.71
CA ARG A 88 -16.97 10.30 -2.37
C ARG A 88 -16.93 11.43 -1.35
N GLU A 89 -17.79 11.37 -0.33
CA GLU A 89 -17.80 12.34 0.77
C GLU A 89 -16.48 12.34 1.54
N ARG A 90 -15.94 11.18 1.89
CA ARG A 90 -14.61 11.07 2.52
C ARG A 90 -13.51 11.69 1.66
N ARG A 91 -13.57 11.52 0.34
CA ARG A 91 -12.59 12.11 -0.58
C ARG A 91 -12.70 13.64 -0.59
N ILE A 92 -13.92 14.17 -0.57
CA ILE A 92 -14.20 15.61 -0.50
C ILE A 92 -13.71 16.18 0.84
N GLU A 93 -14.04 15.54 1.95
CA GLU A 93 -13.64 15.95 3.30
C GLU A 93 -12.12 15.92 3.47
N ARG A 94 -11.46 14.85 3.03
CA ARG A 94 -9.99 14.75 3.02
C ARG A 94 -9.37 15.85 2.15
N GLY A 95 -9.98 16.17 1.01
CA GLY A 95 -9.58 17.29 0.16
C GLY A 95 -9.74 18.65 0.84
N ARG A 96 -10.85 18.86 1.58
CA ARG A 96 -11.07 20.07 2.39
C ARG A 96 -10.04 20.19 3.51
N ALA A 97 -9.80 19.12 4.27
CA ALA A 97 -8.79 19.10 5.34
C ALA A 97 -7.38 19.36 4.81
N TYR A 98 -7.01 18.76 3.67
CA TYR A 98 -5.72 19.01 3.02
C TYR A 98 -5.58 20.48 2.59
N ARG A 99 -6.62 21.07 1.99
CA ARG A 99 -6.62 22.50 1.63
C ARG A 99 -6.60 23.42 2.85
N ALA A 100 -7.31 23.08 3.92
CA ALA A 100 -7.24 23.86 5.17
C ALA A 100 -5.82 23.83 5.76
N ARG A 101 -5.16 22.67 5.72
CA ARG A 101 -3.79 22.51 6.24
C ARG A 101 -2.72 23.13 5.36
N ASN A 102 -2.87 23.06 4.03
CA ASN A 102 -1.80 23.41 3.07
C ASN A 102 -2.13 24.60 2.16
N GLY A 103 -3.36 25.10 2.18
CA GLY A 103 -3.83 26.17 1.29
C GLY A 103 -3.41 27.57 1.75
N ALA A 104 -3.04 27.73 3.02
CA ALA A 104 -2.55 29.01 3.57
C ALA A 104 -1.04 29.22 3.39
N GLN A 105 -0.31 28.25 2.84
CA GLN A 105 1.12 28.42 2.57
C GLN A 105 1.29 29.11 1.21
N PRO A 106 1.91 30.30 1.13
CA PRO A 106 2.29 30.88 -0.16
C PRO A 106 3.23 29.88 -0.83
N LYS A 107 2.75 29.22 -1.89
CA LYS A 107 3.61 28.38 -2.72
C LYS A 107 4.70 29.30 -3.26
N ALA A 108 5.94 29.11 -2.80
CA ALA A 108 7.09 29.70 -3.45
C ALA A 108 6.94 29.45 -4.97
N PRO A 109 7.19 30.48 -5.81
CA PRO A 109 7.03 30.33 -7.24
C PRO A 109 7.79 29.10 -7.67
N ARG A 110 7.11 28.19 -8.37
CA ARG A 110 7.74 26.99 -8.91
C ARG A 110 8.86 27.48 -9.81
N VAL A 111 10.10 27.35 -9.34
CA VAL A 111 11.28 27.65 -10.15
C VAL A 111 11.15 26.79 -11.40
N ASP A 112 10.96 27.46 -12.54
CA ASP A 112 10.78 26.80 -13.81
C ASP A 112 12.07 26.05 -14.13
N LYS A 113 12.01 24.72 -14.01
CA LYS A 113 13.15 23.82 -14.25
C LYS A 113 13.65 23.93 -15.69
N MET A 114 12.89 24.51 -16.61
CA MET A 114 13.35 24.80 -17.97
C MET A 114 14.48 25.83 -18.03
N THR A 115 14.57 26.75 -17.07
CA THR A 115 15.56 27.84 -17.12
C THR A 115 17.00 27.31 -17.01
N ILE A 116 17.21 26.29 -16.17
CA ILE A 116 18.51 25.59 -16.03
C ILE A 116 18.82 24.74 -17.28
N ASN A 117 17.80 24.23 -17.97
CA ASN A 117 17.99 23.43 -19.18
C ASN A 117 18.22 24.30 -20.43
N ARG A 118 17.69 25.52 -20.50
CA ARG A 118 17.89 26.41 -21.67
C ARG A 118 19.36 26.78 -21.87
N SER A 119 20.08 27.09 -20.80
CA SER A 119 21.52 27.37 -20.87
C SER A 119 22.35 26.14 -21.26
N ARG A 120 21.95 24.94 -20.80
CA ARG A 120 22.55 23.67 -21.23
C ARG A 120 22.26 23.33 -22.69
N VAL A 121 21.05 23.60 -23.17
CA VAL A 121 20.66 23.36 -24.58
C VAL A 121 21.40 24.30 -25.53
N ALA A 122 21.61 25.56 -25.14
CA ALA A 122 22.43 26.49 -25.91
C ALA A 122 23.89 26.01 -26.05
N LEU A 123 24.48 25.46 -24.98
CA LEU A 123 25.83 24.85 -25.01
C LEU A 123 25.92 23.58 -25.87
N LEU A 124 24.80 22.88 -26.10
CA LEU A 124 24.75 21.67 -26.92
C LEU A 124 24.50 21.96 -28.40
N ALA A 125 24.02 23.16 -28.75
CA ALA A 125 23.70 23.53 -30.13
C ALA A 125 24.95 23.66 -31.02
N ASP A 126 26.09 24.02 -30.43
CA ASP A 126 27.38 24.15 -31.13
C ASP A 126 28.18 22.83 -31.16
N LEU A 127 27.68 21.77 -30.54
CA LEU A 127 28.32 20.46 -30.54
C LEU A 127 27.80 19.62 -31.71
N ALA A 128 28.73 19.03 -32.47
CA ALA A 128 28.38 18.08 -33.53
C ALA A 128 27.44 16.98 -32.98
N PRO A 129 26.40 16.57 -33.74
CA PRO A 129 25.40 15.64 -33.25
C PRO A 129 26.06 14.38 -32.73
N ALA A 130 25.73 14.01 -31.49
CA ALA A 130 26.29 12.83 -30.84
C ALA A 130 26.04 11.60 -31.72
N LYS A 131 27.11 10.86 -32.05
CA LYS A 131 26.99 9.57 -32.74
C LYS A 131 26.03 8.69 -31.93
N PRO A 132 25.03 8.04 -32.57
CA PRO A 132 24.09 7.17 -31.86
C PRO A 132 24.86 6.06 -31.16
N TRP A 133 24.83 6.09 -29.83
CA TRP A 133 25.40 5.06 -28.98
C TRP A 133 24.68 3.73 -29.24
N GLY A 134 25.43 2.67 -29.56
CA GLY A 134 24.90 1.30 -29.60
C GLY A 134 24.60 0.68 -30.97
N LYS A 135 25.20 1.16 -32.07
CA LYS A 135 25.21 0.42 -33.36
C LYS A 135 26.61 0.16 -33.91
N GLU A 136 27.57 -0.07 -33.05
CA GLU A 136 28.80 -0.72 -33.50
C GLU A 136 28.50 -2.20 -33.73
N LYS A 137 28.30 -2.58 -35.00
CA LYS A 137 28.24 -3.97 -35.48
C LYS A 137 29.61 -4.67 -35.37
N ALA A 138 30.43 -4.33 -34.39
CA ALA A 138 31.72 -4.96 -34.18
C ALA A 138 31.51 -6.22 -33.32
N GLY A 139 31.13 -7.33 -33.98
CA GLY A 139 31.16 -8.64 -33.33
C GLY A 139 30.05 -9.63 -33.69
N GLN A 140 28.98 -9.20 -34.37
CA GLN A 140 28.00 -10.15 -34.90
C GLN A 140 28.55 -10.80 -36.16
N ARG A 141 29.09 -12.01 -36.02
CA ARG A 141 29.29 -12.91 -37.16
C ARG A 141 27.90 -13.33 -37.68
N PRO A 142 27.72 -13.50 -39.00
CA PRO A 142 26.48 -14.06 -39.53
C PRO A 142 26.23 -15.43 -38.88
N ALA A 143 24.97 -15.75 -38.61
CA ALA A 143 24.60 -17.02 -38.00
C ALA A 143 25.11 -18.18 -38.88
N GLU A 144 26.01 -19.00 -38.34
CA GLU A 144 26.54 -20.19 -39.02
C GLU A 144 25.57 -21.37 -38.81
N THR A 145 25.40 -22.20 -39.84
CA THR A 145 24.63 -23.45 -39.70
C THR A 145 25.42 -24.47 -38.87
N VAL A 146 24.71 -25.48 -38.33
CA VAL A 146 25.36 -26.57 -37.56
C VAL A 146 26.44 -27.27 -38.38
N GLU A 147 26.20 -27.48 -39.67
CA GLU A 147 27.16 -28.08 -40.61
C GLU A 147 28.42 -27.22 -40.78
N GLN A 148 28.26 -25.90 -40.90
CA GLN A 148 29.36 -24.95 -41.00
C GLN A 148 30.19 -24.90 -39.70
N PHE A 149 29.54 -24.99 -38.55
CA PHE A 149 30.20 -25.02 -37.25
C PHE A 149 31.02 -26.30 -37.04
N LEU A 150 30.48 -27.46 -37.43
CA LEU A 150 31.18 -28.75 -37.40
C LEU A 150 32.38 -28.77 -38.35
N ALA A 151 32.23 -28.22 -39.58
CA ALA A 151 33.32 -28.14 -40.56
C ALA A 151 34.50 -27.27 -40.08
N ARG A 152 34.25 -26.30 -39.18
CA ARG A 152 35.27 -25.48 -38.52
C ARG A 152 35.94 -26.18 -37.33
N GLY A 153 35.61 -27.45 -37.06
CA GLY A 153 36.13 -28.23 -35.94
C GLY A 153 35.38 -27.97 -34.62
N GLY A 154 34.21 -27.33 -34.66
CA GLY A 154 33.32 -27.21 -33.52
C GLY A 154 32.78 -28.58 -33.08
N ARG A 155 32.45 -28.73 -31.79
CA ARG A 155 31.75 -29.91 -31.27
C ARG A 155 30.34 -29.53 -30.87
N VAL A 156 29.37 -30.33 -31.30
CA VAL A 156 27.95 -30.15 -30.96
C VAL A 156 27.55 -31.27 -30.01
N GLN A 157 26.92 -30.91 -28.88
CA GLN A 157 26.32 -31.87 -27.95
C GLN A 157 24.81 -31.71 -28.02
N ARG A 158 24.10 -32.79 -28.38
CA ARG A 158 22.63 -32.81 -28.28
C ARG A 158 22.25 -33.23 -26.85
N LEU A 159 21.53 -32.37 -26.16
CA LEU A 159 20.89 -32.71 -24.89
C LEU A 159 19.47 -33.16 -25.20
N THR A 160 19.19 -34.44 -24.99
CA THR A 160 17.85 -35.01 -25.17
C THR A 160 16.97 -34.51 -24.02
N ALA A 161 15.88 -33.83 -24.35
CA ALA A 161 14.94 -33.36 -23.34
C ALA A 161 14.09 -34.53 -22.81
N SER A 162 13.62 -34.44 -21.57
CA SER A 162 12.92 -35.53 -20.87
C SER A 162 11.62 -35.98 -21.55
N TRP A 163 11.02 -35.13 -22.40
CA TRP A 163 9.81 -35.47 -23.16
C TRP A 163 10.09 -36.17 -24.50
N GLU A 164 11.33 -36.13 -25.02
CA GLU A 164 11.73 -36.89 -26.22
C GLU A 164 12.02 -38.37 -25.91
N GLN A 165 12.12 -38.73 -24.63
CA GLN A 165 12.34 -40.12 -24.17
C GLN A 165 11.04 -40.89 -23.89
N ALA A 166 9.89 -40.21 -23.87
CA ALA A 166 8.60 -40.77 -23.46
C ALA A 166 7.67 -41.12 -24.64
N ALA A 167 8.17 -41.10 -25.87
CA ALA A 167 7.49 -41.51 -27.09
C ALA A 167 8.14 -42.78 -27.65
#